data_AF-A0A7Y7E7G6-F1
#
_entry.id   AF-A0A7Y7E7G6-F1
#
_cell.length_a   1.000
_cell.length_b   1.000
_cell.length_c   1.000
_cell.angle_alpha   90.00
_cell.angle_beta   90.00
_cell.angle_gamma   90.00
#
_symmetry.space_group_name_H-M   'P 1'
#
loop_
_entity.id
_entity.type
_entity.pdbx_description
1 polymer ?
#
loop_
_entity_poly.entity_id
_entity_poly.type
_entity_poly.pdbx_seq_one_letter_code
_entity_poly.pdbx_strand_id
1 'polypeptide(L)'
;MGEAEVPVLIVGGGPVGLTARALLERWGVRTLLVEKHRELSPFPRARLVNVRSMEIFRSLGLAERITAGAFAPEYGRIRFRDTLCGPEFATAAMAGINAPVPESPVRGVVTSQDRLEPVLLAAADAPVRFGVELVGLTEEADGVTAVLADHRRGEEARVRARYVLAADGANSTVRQRLGIGTSGPGAMGDFTTVVFDADLGRWCDRQPAGLYFTVRGLFAPLYPEGGWAWFVPTPDDAAHADWPGLVSRALGGGAGVRGDVRVDVLRVQHWVMNAFVAERFRHGRILLAGDAAHAVPIVGGLGMNAGLSDVHNLCWKLAGVLHGRAGTGLLETYEPERHPVADQTLRQTVANTRLMLEVQNRRREQLRTGEAASGRVELPWSERYFAQLGLVLGVTYRSAAVLTGDAAPPDTGTDYVPTAEPGRRMPHLWLTDDRSTLDAVGEWFTLFTPDPVRWAQQATTAPWPLRIEPFPEGGYGLGSRGALLVRPDGHIGARWRDRPASGSALRDGLAAITRFA
;
A
#
# COMPACT_ATOMS: atom_id res chain seq x y z
N MET A 1 37.41 8.61 11.64
CA MET A 1 36.07 8.13 12.03
C MET A 1 35.61 7.23 10.91
N GLY A 2 35.53 5.91 11.13
CA GLY A 2 35.35 4.94 10.05
C GLY A 2 34.00 5.10 9.34
N GLU A 3 34.03 5.07 8.02
CA GLU A 3 32.83 5.04 7.17
C GLU A 3 32.13 3.69 7.37
N ALA A 4 30.87 3.69 7.80
CA ALA A 4 30.13 2.44 7.98
C ALA A 4 29.61 1.95 6.62
N GLU A 5 29.82 0.67 6.28
CA GLU A 5 29.38 0.10 5.01
C GLU A 5 28.17 -0.83 5.21
N VAL A 6 27.13 -0.62 4.39
CA VAL A 6 25.90 -1.43 4.39
C VAL A 6 25.47 -1.78 2.96
N PRO A 7 24.94 -2.99 2.70
CA PRO A 7 24.39 -3.29 1.39
C PRO A 7 23.23 -2.36 1.00
N VAL A 8 22.28 -2.13 1.91
CA VAL A 8 21.13 -1.25 1.64
C VAL A 8 20.91 -0.28 2.81
N LEU A 9 20.88 1.01 2.49
CA LEU A 9 20.39 2.06 3.39
C LEU A 9 18.93 2.36 3.06
N ILE A 10 18.05 2.21 4.05
CA ILE A 10 16.63 2.58 3.96
C ILE A 10 16.45 3.93 4.64
N VAL A 11 15.89 4.91 3.94
CA VAL A 11 15.64 6.26 4.46
C VAL A 11 14.14 6.41 4.69
N GLY A 12 13.73 6.54 5.95
CA GLY A 12 12.32 6.64 6.37
C GLY A 12 11.81 5.38 7.08
N GLY A 13 11.31 5.56 8.30
CA GLY A 13 10.79 4.53 9.20
C GLY A 13 9.27 4.42 9.23
N GLY A 14 8.58 4.85 8.16
CA GLY A 14 7.16 4.61 7.99
C GLY A 14 6.83 3.17 7.54
N PRO A 15 5.56 2.84 7.27
CA PRO A 15 5.12 1.48 6.93
C PRO A 15 5.87 0.87 5.74
N VAL A 16 6.19 1.69 4.74
CA VAL A 16 6.93 1.28 3.53
C VAL A 16 8.37 0.89 3.86
N GLY A 17 9.09 1.73 4.59
CA GLY A 17 10.48 1.46 5.00
C GLY A 17 10.59 0.28 5.98
N LEU A 18 9.70 0.19 6.97
CA LEU A 18 9.67 -0.93 7.91
C LEU A 18 9.33 -2.26 7.22
N THR A 19 8.44 -2.24 6.23
CA THR A 19 8.13 -3.43 5.43
C THR A 19 9.30 -3.83 4.53
N ALA A 20 9.95 -2.86 3.88
CA ALA A 20 11.17 -3.13 3.10
C ALA A 20 12.27 -3.77 3.95
N ARG A 21 12.46 -3.28 5.18
CA ARG A 21 13.41 -3.84 6.14
C ARG A 21 13.11 -5.30 6.45
N ALA A 22 11.86 -5.63 6.79
CA ALA A 22 11.43 -7.01 7.08
C ALA A 22 11.58 -7.94 5.86
N LEU A 23 11.22 -7.45 4.66
CA LEU A 23 11.36 -8.20 3.42
C LEU A 23 12.84 -8.50 3.10
N LEU A 24 13.71 -7.50 3.16
CA LEU A 24 15.15 -7.67 2.87
C LEU A 24 15.84 -8.60 3.87
N GLU A 25 15.45 -8.55 5.15
CA GLU A 25 15.95 -9.45 6.18
C GLU A 25 15.58 -10.92 5.92
N ARG A 26 14.39 -11.18 5.38
CA ARG A 26 13.96 -12.53 4.98
C ARG A 26 14.92 -13.17 3.96
N TRP A 27 15.53 -12.36 3.10
CA TRP A 27 16.56 -12.81 2.16
C TRP A 27 17.99 -12.64 2.70
N GLY A 28 18.19 -12.33 3.97
CA GLY A 28 19.51 -12.16 4.59
C GLY A 28 20.29 -10.94 4.11
N VAL A 29 19.63 -9.92 3.54
CA VAL A 29 20.29 -8.68 3.12
C VAL A 29 20.48 -7.78 4.34
N ARG A 30 21.74 -7.46 4.68
CA ARG A 30 22.03 -6.49 5.74
C ARG A 30 21.52 -5.10 5.35
N THR A 31 20.72 -4.51 6.23
CA THR A 31 20.14 -3.18 6.03
C THR A 31 20.45 -2.27 7.21
N LEU A 32 20.44 -0.97 6.97
CA LEU A 32 20.38 0.07 8.00
C LEU A 32 19.17 0.94 7.65
N LEU A 33 18.22 1.06 8.57
CA LEU A 33 17.12 2.01 8.43
C LEU A 33 17.40 3.25 9.27
N VAL A 34 17.22 4.43 8.69
CA VAL A 34 17.31 5.72 9.39
C VAL A 34 15.96 6.42 9.37
N GLU A 35 15.57 7.02 10.50
CA GLU A 35 14.34 7.78 10.67
C GLU A 35 14.66 9.06 11.42
N LYS A 36 14.28 10.22 10.86
CA LYS A 36 14.58 11.53 11.42
C LYS A 36 13.82 11.80 12.73
N HIS A 37 12.63 11.25 12.87
CA HIS A 37 11.85 11.35 14.10
C HIS A 37 12.45 10.45 15.19
N ARG A 38 12.33 10.88 16.45
CA ARG A 38 12.95 10.18 17.59
C ARG A 38 12.21 8.91 18.02
N GLU A 39 10.99 8.73 17.53
CA GLU A 39 10.09 7.61 17.79
C GLU A 39 9.07 7.50 16.64
N LEU A 40 8.29 6.43 16.63
CA LEU A 40 7.18 6.26 15.70
C LEU A 40 6.14 7.37 15.90
N SER A 41 5.47 7.77 14.82
CA SER A 41 4.45 8.82 14.92
C SER A 41 3.26 8.30 15.72
N PRO A 42 2.84 8.98 16.80
CA PRO A 42 1.65 8.58 17.53
C PRO A 42 0.36 9.00 16.79
N PHE A 43 0.46 9.72 15.67
CA PHE A 43 -0.68 10.29 14.96
C PHE A 43 -1.31 9.27 13.99
N PRO A 44 -2.63 9.02 14.08
CA PRO A 44 -3.31 8.02 13.27
C PRO A 44 -3.51 8.52 11.83
N ARG A 45 -2.54 8.18 10.97
CA ARG A 45 -2.52 8.53 9.53
C ARG A 45 -3.33 7.54 8.69
N ALA A 46 -2.70 6.74 7.83
CA ALA A 46 -3.41 5.77 6.99
C ALA A 46 -4.20 4.77 7.85
N ARG A 47 -5.39 4.37 7.38
CA ARG A 47 -6.36 3.60 8.18
C ARG A 47 -6.88 2.32 7.54
N LEU A 48 -6.53 2.11 6.27
CA LEU A 48 -7.03 1.01 5.47
C LEU A 48 -5.85 0.16 5.00
N VAL A 49 -5.79 -1.08 5.47
CA VAL A 49 -4.86 -2.08 4.96
C VAL A 49 -5.65 -2.98 4.03
N ASN A 50 -5.45 -2.84 2.72
CA ASN A 50 -6.25 -3.57 1.74
C ASN A 50 -5.84 -5.06 1.65
N VAL A 51 -6.63 -5.83 0.90
CA VAL A 51 -6.40 -7.27 0.69
C VAL A 51 -4.98 -7.56 0.21
N ARG A 52 -4.45 -6.78 -0.75
CA ARG A 52 -3.11 -7.01 -1.30
C ARG A 52 -2.00 -6.80 -0.27
N SER A 53 -2.12 -5.78 0.57
CA SER A 53 -1.18 -5.55 1.68
C SER A 53 -1.27 -6.66 2.74
N MET A 54 -2.48 -7.15 3.03
CA MET A 54 -2.64 -8.28 3.94
C MET A 54 -2.04 -9.59 3.40
N GLU A 55 -1.99 -9.79 2.08
CA GLU A 55 -1.24 -10.91 1.48
C GLU A 55 0.27 -10.79 1.70
N ILE A 56 0.81 -9.57 1.57
CA ILE A 56 2.23 -9.29 1.86
C ILE A 56 2.50 -9.53 3.36
N PHE A 57 1.61 -9.08 4.23
CA PHE A 57 1.77 -9.33 5.67
C PHE A 57 1.54 -10.79 6.05
N ARG A 58 0.73 -11.54 5.30
CA ARG A 58 0.61 -12.99 5.48
C ARG A 58 1.90 -13.71 5.13
N SER A 59 2.57 -13.34 4.03
CA SER A 59 3.87 -13.93 3.67
C SER A 59 5.00 -13.60 4.67
N LEU A 60 4.84 -12.52 5.44
CA LEU A 60 5.70 -12.14 6.57
C LEU A 60 5.23 -12.71 7.92
N GLY A 61 4.13 -13.48 7.99
CA GLY A 61 3.60 -14.02 9.24
C GLY A 61 2.93 -13.00 10.17
N LEU A 62 2.60 -11.81 9.66
CA LEU A 62 2.05 -10.68 10.44
C LEU A 62 0.53 -10.53 10.33
N ALA A 63 -0.11 -11.17 9.34
CA ALA A 63 -1.53 -10.95 9.04
C ALA A 63 -2.46 -11.21 10.23
N GLU A 64 -2.23 -12.28 11.01
CA GLU A 64 -3.06 -12.59 12.18
C GLU A 64 -2.93 -11.53 13.27
N ARG A 65 -1.70 -11.12 13.60
CA ARG A 65 -1.43 -10.09 14.61
C ARG A 65 -2.04 -8.73 14.22
N ILE A 66 -1.95 -8.36 12.95
CA ILE A 66 -2.58 -7.14 12.43
C ILE A 66 -4.10 -7.24 12.51
N THR A 67 -4.67 -8.39 12.14
CA THR A 67 -6.13 -8.62 12.19
C THR A 67 -6.65 -8.60 13.63
N ALA A 68 -5.90 -9.15 14.59
CA ALA A 68 -6.29 -9.18 16.00
C ALA A 68 -6.40 -7.78 16.63
N GLY A 69 -5.61 -6.81 16.15
CA GLY A 69 -5.67 -5.41 16.58
C GLY A 69 -6.56 -4.52 15.71
N ALA A 70 -7.25 -5.07 14.72
CA ALA A 70 -8.08 -4.31 13.78
C ALA A 70 -9.54 -4.24 14.24
N PHE A 71 -10.33 -3.38 13.58
CA PHE A 71 -11.76 -3.31 13.79
C PHE A 71 -12.48 -4.58 13.32
N ALA A 72 -13.59 -4.89 14.00
CA ALA A 72 -14.47 -6.00 13.68
C ALA A 72 -15.13 -5.89 12.28
N PRO A 73 -15.58 -7.02 11.69
CA PRO A 73 -16.12 -7.10 10.33
C PRO A 73 -17.13 -6.01 9.94
N GLU A 74 -18.00 -5.61 10.86
CA GLU A 74 -19.07 -4.65 10.67
C GLU A 74 -18.58 -3.21 10.40
N TYR A 75 -17.31 -2.91 10.69
CA TYR A 75 -16.65 -1.64 10.31
C TYR A 75 -16.19 -1.61 8.85
N GLY A 76 -16.39 -2.68 8.07
CA GLY A 76 -16.15 -2.76 6.62
C GLY A 76 -17.08 -1.89 5.75
N ARG A 77 -17.64 -0.82 6.30
CA ARG A 77 -18.65 0.05 5.66
C ARG A 77 -18.27 1.51 5.65
N ILE A 78 -18.88 2.21 4.70
CA ILE A 78 -18.88 3.67 4.59
C ILE A 78 -20.32 4.15 4.72
N ARG A 79 -20.52 5.23 5.46
CA ARG A 79 -21.82 5.87 5.65
C ARG A 79 -21.77 7.33 5.27
N PHE A 80 -22.83 7.81 4.65
CA PHE A 80 -23.01 9.19 4.24
C PHE A 80 -24.18 9.78 5.04
N ARG A 81 -23.89 10.79 5.87
CA ARG A 81 -24.86 11.41 6.79
C ARG A 81 -24.83 12.93 6.65
N ASP A 82 -25.88 13.61 7.08
CA ASP A 82 -25.89 15.09 7.06
C ASP A 82 -24.87 15.66 8.05
N THR A 83 -24.96 15.21 9.30
CA THR A 83 -23.93 15.32 10.34
C THR A 83 -23.67 13.93 10.91
N LEU A 84 -22.66 13.72 11.76
CA LEU A 84 -22.39 12.38 12.28
C LEU A 84 -23.60 11.78 13.03
N CYS A 85 -24.27 12.61 13.84
CA CYS A 85 -25.45 12.25 14.61
C CYS A 85 -26.77 12.48 13.84
N GLY A 86 -26.69 13.00 12.61
CA GLY A 86 -27.83 13.30 11.75
C GLY A 86 -28.29 12.09 10.93
N PRO A 87 -29.32 12.27 10.09
CA PRO A 87 -29.85 11.19 9.27
C PRO A 87 -28.83 10.70 8.25
N GLU A 88 -28.86 9.39 7.99
CA GLU A 88 -28.13 8.74 6.90
C GLU A 88 -28.89 8.88 5.59
N PHE A 89 -28.20 9.29 4.54
CA PHE A 89 -28.77 9.38 3.19
C PHE A 89 -28.19 8.35 2.22
N ALA A 90 -27.03 7.74 2.54
CA ALA A 90 -26.49 6.62 1.77
C ALA A 90 -25.47 5.78 2.55
N THR A 91 -25.19 4.57 2.07
CA THR A 91 -24.16 3.67 2.60
C THR A 91 -23.55 2.83 1.48
N ALA A 92 -22.27 2.49 1.62
CA ALA A 92 -21.53 1.60 0.71
C ALA A 92 -20.71 0.58 1.50
N ALA A 93 -20.48 -0.59 0.91
CA ALA A 93 -19.52 -1.57 1.44
C ALA A 93 -18.11 -1.24 0.93
N MET A 94 -17.09 -1.53 1.73
CA MET A 94 -15.69 -1.50 1.30
C MET A 94 -15.30 -2.90 0.83
N ALA A 95 -15.22 -3.13 -0.48
CA ALA A 95 -15.00 -4.49 -0.99
C ALA A 95 -13.66 -5.07 -0.52
N GLY A 96 -13.69 -6.33 -0.06
CA GLY A 96 -12.52 -7.01 0.48
C GLY A 96 -12.03 -6.47 1.82
N ILE A 97 -12.69 -5.50 2.44
CA ILE A 97 -12.32 -4.99 3.76
C ILE A 97 -13.26 -5.59 4.78
N ASN A 98 -12.70 -6.29 5.78
CA ASN A 98 -13.43 -6.86 6.89
C ASN A 98 -14.52 -7.87 6.47
N ALA A 99 -14.56 -8.24 5.19
CA ALA A 99 -15.37 -9.30 4.60
C ALA A 99 -14.47 -10.15 3.68
N PRO A 100 -14.63 -11.49 3.67
CA PRO A 100 -13.88 -12.35 2.78
C PRO A 100 -14.26 -12.11 1.32
N VAL A 101 -13.32 -12.36 0.42
CA VAL A 101 -13.51 -12.34 -1.03
C VAL A 101 -12.97 -13.64 -1.61
N PRO A 102 -13.61 -14.23 -2.64
CA PRO A 102 -13.16 -15.49 -3.21
C PRO A 102 -11.81 -15.37 -3.94
N GLU A 103 -11.28 -14.16 -4.15
CA GLU A 103 -10.02 -13.92 -4.86
C GLU A 103 -8.78 -13.81 -3.96
N SER A 104 -8.92 -13.99 -2.64
CA SER A 104 -7.81 -13.93 -1.68
C SER A 104 -8.07 -14.78 -0.42
N PRO A 105 -7.03 -15.40 0.18
CA PRO A 105 -7.18 -16.13 1.44
C PRO A 105 -7.30 -15.21 2.66
N VAL A 106 -7.12 -13.91 2.47
CA VAL A 106 -7.18 -12.89 3.52
C VAL A 106 -8.19 -11.81 3.15
N ARG A 107 -8.64 -11.10 4.18
CA ARG A 107 -9.41 -9.87 4.03
C ARG A 107 -8.51 -8.68 4.38
N GLY A 108 -8.74 -7.55 3.74
CA GLY A 108 -8.23 -6.27 4.22
C GLY A 108 -8.87 -5.91 5.55
N VAL A 109 -8.25 -4.99 6.28
CA VAL A 109 -8.68 -4.58 7.61
C VAL A 109 -8.65 -3.07 7.78
N VAL A 110 -9.50 -2.57 8.68
CA VAL A 110 -9.43 -1.20 9.16
C VAL A 110 -8.56 -1.19 10.41
N THR A 111 -7.41 -0.53 10.33
CA THR A 111 -6.47 -0.35 11.44
C THR A 111 -5.63 0.89 11.18
N SER A 112 -5.29 1.63 12.23
CA SER A 112 -4.56 2.88 12.09
C SER A 112 -3.04 2.65 11.99
N GLN A 113 -2.37 3.54 11.27
CA GLN A 113 -0.94 3.45 11.01
C GLN A 113 -0.09 3.40 12.29
N ASP A 114 -0.46 4.14 13.34
CA ASP A 114 0.20 4.14 14.65
C ASP A 114 0.10 2.78 15.38
N ARG A 115 -0.86 1.93 15.03
CA ARG A 115 -0.98 0.54 15.53
C ARG A 115 -0.29 -0.47 14.61
N LEU A 116 -0.21 -0.17 13.31
CA LEU A 116 0.49 -1.00 12.34
C LEU A 116 2.03 -0.89 12.47
N GLU A 117 2.56 0.33 12.60
CA GLU A 117 4.01 0.59 12.62
C GLU A 117 4.75 -0.21 13.71
N PRO A 118 4.27 -0.33 14.97
CA PRO A 118 4.92 -1.17 15.98
C PRO A 118 4.99 -2.66 15.61
N VAL A 119 3.97 -3.19 14.93
CA VAL A 119 3.98 -4.58 14.44
C VAL A 119 5.05 -4.77 13.36
N LEU A 120 5.19 -3.79 12.45
CA LEU A 120 6.20 -3.81 11.39
C LEU A 120 7.62 -3.58 11.93
N LEU A 121 7.77 -2.75 12.97
CA LEU A 121 9.03 -2.52 13.66
C LEU A 121 9.51 -3.80 14.36
N ALA A 122 8.59 -4.58 14.94
CA ALA A 122 8.91 -5.86 15.57
C ALA A 122 9.13 -7.03 14.58
N ALA A 123 8.90 -6.83 13.28
CA ALA A 123 8.92 -7.90 12.28
C ALA A 123 10.31 -8.31 11.79
N ALA A 124 11.37 -7.62 12.25
CA ALA A 124 12.74 -7.83 11.82
C ALA A 124 13.70 -7.32 12.91
N ASP A 125 14.91 -7.88 12.96
CA ASP A 125 15.97 -7.50 13.89
C ASP A 125 16.95 -6.46 13.29
N ALA A 126 16.89 -6.22 11.98
CA ALA A 126 17.76 -5.28 11.30
C ALA A 126 17.68 -3.87 11.90
N PRO A 127 18.82 -3.18 12.07
CA PRO A 127 18.90 -1.98 12.89
C PRO A 127 18.08 -0.82 12.35
N VAL A 128 17.37 -0.16 13.26
CA VAL A 128 16.67 1.11 13.03
C VAL A 128 17.31 2.19 13.88
N ARG A 129 17.70 3.30 13.27
CA ARG A 129 18.22 4.49 13.96
C ARG A 129 17.21 5.63 13.89
N PHE A 130 16.47 5.80 14.99
CA PHE A 130 15.59 6.96 15.19
C PHE A 130 16.38 8.21 15.59
N GLY A 131 15.87 9.39 15.21
CA GLY A 131 16.52 10.67 15.41
C GLY A 131 17.69 10.93 14.45
N VAL A 132 17.81 10.13 13.38
CA VAL A 132 18.89 10.23 12.39
C VAL A 132 18.32 10.61 11.03
N GLU A 133 18.71 11.77 10.53
CA GLU A 133 18.23 12.33 9.28
C GLU A 133 19.27 12.19 8.17
N LEU A 134 18.85 11.81 6.97
CA LEU A 134 19.71 11.90 5.81
C LEU A 134 19.78 13.35 5.33
N VAL A 135 20.96 13.95 5.43
CA VAL A 135 21.20 15.36 5.07
C VAL A 135 22.07 15.51 3.83
N GLY A 136 22.76 14.46 3.37
CA GLY A 136 23.56 14.48 2.14
C GLY A 136 23.53 13.14 1.42
N LEU A 137 23.63 13.18 0.10
CA LEU A 137 23.58 12.00 -0.76
C LEU A 137 24.41 12.23 -2.02
N THR A 138 25.32 11.31 -2.31
CA THR A 138 26.15 11.35 -3.52
C THR A 138 26.30 9.95 -4.07
N GLU A 139 25.89 9.74 -5.32
CA GLU A 139 26.14 8.49 -6.03
C GLU A 139 27.59 8.44 -6.50
N GLU A 140 28.21 7.27 -6.34
CA GLU A 140 29.57 6.96 -6.76
C GLU A 140 29.56 5.71 -7.65
N ALA A 141 30.72 5.33 -8.22
CA ALA A 141 30.80 4.25 -9.21
C ALA A 141 30.25 2.89 -8.70
N ASP A 142 30.53 2.54 -7.44
CA ASP A 142 30.19 1.23 -6.86
C ASP A 142 29.25 1.30 -5.64
N GLY A 143 28.66 2.47 -5.37
CA GLY A 143 27.78 2.69 -4.23
C GLY A 143 27.22 4.11 -4.15
N VAL A 144 26.69 4.45 -2.98
CA VAL A 144 26.13 5.75 -2.65
C VAL A 144 26.67 6.14 -1.28
N THR A 145 27.27 7.32 -1.20
CA THR A 145 27.73 7.91 0.05
C THR A 145 26.62 8.78 0.62
N ALA A 146 26.12 8.40 1.80
CA ALA A 146 25.10 9.13 2.54
C ALA A 146 25.71 9.85 3.74
N VAL A 147 25.31 11.11 3.94
CA VAL A 147 25.63 11.89 5.14
C VAL A 147 24.39 11.90 6.03
N LEU A 148 24.56 11.42 7.26
CA LEU A 148 23.52 11.26 8.26
C LEU A 148 23.78 12.21 9.43
N ALA A 149 22.81 13.05 9.78
CA ALA A 149 22.83 13.89 10.97
C ALA A 149 22.12 13.17 12.12
N ASP A 150 22.83 12.90 13.21
CA ASP A 150 22.26 12.38 14.45
C ASP A 150 21.83 13.55 15.34
N HIS A 151 20.51 13.82 15.38
CA HIS A 151 19.92 14.92 16.13
C HIS A 151 19.92 14.69 17.65
N ARG A 152 20.34 13.52 18.13
CA ARG A 152 20.54 13.26 19.57
C ARG A 152 21.97 13.60 19.98
N ARG A 153 22.94 13.28 19.12
CA ARG A 153 24.37 13.47 19.40
C ARG A 153 24.93 14.79 18.89
N GLY A 154 24.24 15.45 17.95
CA GLY A 154 24.75 16.63 17.25
C GLY A 154 25.95 16.31 16.35
N GLU A 155 26.04 15.04 15.90
CA GLU A 155 27.16 14.52 15.11
C GLU A 155 26.69 14.17 13.70
N GLU A 156 27.55 14.39 12.70
CA GLU A 156 27.35 13.86 11.35
C GLU A 156 28.20 12.59 11.16
N ALA A 157 27.60 11.60 10.49
CA ALA A 157 28.27 10.37 10.13
C ALA A 157 28.12 10.08 8.62
N ARG A 158 29.15 9.49 8.04
CA ARG A 158 29.11 9.00 6.65
C ARG A 158 28.85 7.50 6.62
N VAL A 159 27.95 7.09 5.73
CA VAL A 159 27.61 5.70 5.46
C VAL A 159 27.74 5.44 3.97
N ARG A 160 28.51 4.41 3.59
CA ARG A 160 28.56 3.90 2.23
C ARG A 160 27.54 2.79 2.06
N ALA A 161 26.62 2.96 1.11
CA ALA A 161 25.61 1.96 0.78
C ALA A 161 25.78 1.44 -0.66
N ARG A 162 25.53 0.15 -0.93
CA ARG A 162 25.47 -0.32 -2.34
C ARG A 162 24.24 0.21 -3.05
N TYR A 163 23.13 0.32 -2.32
CA TYR A 163 21.87 0.90 -2.77
C TYR A 163 21.21 1.71 -1.67
N VAL A 164 20.43 2.72 -2.07
CA VAL A 164 19.57 3.50 -1.17
C VAL A 164 18.11 3.30 -1.56
N LEU A 165 17.28 2.92 -0.61
CA LEU A 165 15.82 2.86 -0.75
C LEU A 165 15.22 4.04 0.02
N ALA A 166 14.72 5.01 -0.72
CA ALA A 166 14.06 6.19 -0.17
C ALA A 166 12.56 5.93 0.02
N ALA A 167 12.16 5.86 1.28
CA ALA A 167 10.79 5.77 1.77
C ALA A 167 10.50 6.94 2.73
N ASP A 168 11.08 8.11 2.45
CA ASP A 168 11.16 9.29 3.32
C ASP A 168 9.97 10.26 3.18
N GLY A 169 8.88 9.80 2.58
CA GLY A 169 7.58 10.47 2.60
C GLY A 169 7.36 11.49 1.48
N ALA A 170 6.20 12.15 1.49
CA ALA A 170 5.76 13.07 0.43
C ALA A 170 6.76 14.22 0.18
N ASN A 171 7.43 14.68 1.23
CA ASN A 171 8.45 15.73 1.19
C ASN A 171 9.88 15.16 1.07
N SER A 172 10.03 14.04 0.36
CA SER A 172 11.29 13.30 0.21
C SER A 172 12.49 14.21 -0.07
N THR A 173 13.42 14.23 0.88
CA THR A 173 14.71 14.92 0.76
C THR A 173 15.54 14.24 -0.32
N VAL A 174 15.44 12.91 -0.44
CA VAL A 174 16.16 12.16 -1.49
C VAL A 174 15.68 12.57 -2.88
N ARG A 175 14.37 12.59 -3.14
CA ARG A 175 13.79 13.00 -4.44
C ARG A 175 14.24 14.41 -4.83
N GLN A 176 14.16 15.35 -3.89
CA GLN A 176 14.56 16.74 -4.10
C GLN A 176 16.05 16.88 -4.41
N ARG A 177 16.93 16.19 -3.67
CA ARG A 177 18.39 16.20 -3.91
C ARG A 177 18.79 15.63 -5.26
N LEU A 178 18.03 14.66 -5.77
CA LEU A 178 18.23 14.08 -7.10
C LEU A 178 17.67 14.95 -8.23
N GLY A 179 16.96 16.05 -7.91
CA GLY A 179 16.30 16.89 -8.91
C GLY A 179 15.19 16.16 -9.67
N ILE A 180 14.58 15.13 -9.08
CA ILE A 180 13.50 14.37 -9.72
C ILE A 180 12.19 15.16 -9.57
N GLY A 181 11.62 15.57 -10.70
CA GLY A 181 10.34 16.26 -10.77
C GLY A 181 9.16 15.36 -10.42
N THR A 182 7.97 15.96 -10.39
CA THR A 182 6.71 15.25 -10.12
C THR A 182 5.63 15.71 -11.09
N SER A 183 4.83 14.77 -11.57
CA SER A 183 3.61 15.02 -12.34
C SER A 183 2.37 14.90 -11.45
N GLY A 184 1.23 15.42 -11.92
CA GLY A 184 -0.05 15.39 -11.20
C GLY A 184 -0.50 16.76 -10.67
N PRO A 185 -1.64 16.84 -9.97
CA PRO A 185 -2.20 18.11 -9.50
C PRO A 185 -1.37 18.86 -8.45
N GLY A 186 -0.42 18.20 -7.77
CA GLY A 186 0.33 18.78 -6.67
C GLY A 186 -0.52 18.93 -5.41
N ALA A 187 -0.44 20.09 -4.75
CA ALA A 187 -1.24 20.38 -3.56
C ALA A 187 -2.72 20.55 -3.93
N MET A 188 -3.59 19.70 -3.40
CA MET A 188 -5.04 19.75 -3.61
C MET A 188 -5.80 20.54 -2.54
N GLY A 189 -5.13 20.91 -1.44
CA GLY A 189 -5.69 21.75 -0.38
C GLY A 189 -5.13 21.41 1.00
N ASP A 190 -5.31 22.36 1.92
CA ASP A 190 -4.95 22.23 3.33
C ASP A 190 -6.06 21.52 4.10
N PHE A 191 -5.67 20.52 4.87
CA PHE A 191 -6.56 19.74 5.73
C PHE A 191 -6.06 19.75 7.17
N THR A 192 -7.01 19.62 8.08
CA THR A 192 -6.75 19.41 9.49
C THR A 192 -7.38 18.10 9.91
N THR A 193 -6.61 17.28 10.62
CA THR A 193 -7.12 16.14 11.36
C THR A 193 -7.21 16.49 12.84
N VAL A 194 -8.42 16.38 13.39
CA VAL A 194 -8.70 16.55 14.83
C VAL A 194 -8.95 15.17 15.42
N VAL A 195 -8.11 14.76 16.36
CA VAL A 195 -8.28 13.55 17.16
C VAL A 195 -8.98 13.93 18.45
N PHE A 196 -10.09 13.25 18.76
CA PHE A 196 -10.93 13.57 19.91
C PHE A 196 -11.60 12.33 20.50
N ASP A 197 -12.02 12.45 21.75
CA ASP A 197 -12.90 11.49 22.42
C ASP A 197 -14.31 12.07 22.54
N ALA A 198 -15.30 11.19 22.32
CA ALA A 198 -16.72 11.49 22.48
C ALA A 198 -17.52 10.18 22.62
N ASP A 199 -18.55 10.19 23.46
CA ASP A 199 -19.52 9.10 23.52
C ASP A 199 -20.52 9.23 22.36
N LEU A 200 -20.27 8.43 21.32
CA LEU A 200 -21.05 8.39 20.09
C LEU A 200 -21.82 7.07 19.93
N GLY A 201 -21.82 6.22 20.96
CA GLY A 201 -22.35 4.85 20.87
C GLY A 201 -23.81 4.81 20.43
N ARG A 202 -24.62 5.75 20.95
CA ARG A 202 -26.03 5.92 20.58
C ARG A 202 -26.28 6.05 19.07
N TRP A 203 -25.35 6.65 18.32
CA TRP A 203 -25.51 6.91 16.87
C TRP A 203 -24.72 5.95 15.98
N CYS A 204 -23.70 5.30 16.52
CA CYS A 204 -22.73 4.53 15.75
C CYS A 204 -22.76 3.03 16.06
N ASP A 205 -23.10 2.58 17.28
CA ASP A 205 -22.99 1.16 17.66
C ASP A 205 -24.00 0.27 16.92
N ARG A 206 -25.19 0.80 16.64
CA ARG A 206 -26.22 0.06 15.86
C ARG A 206 -25.90 0.00 14.37
N GLN A 207 -25.01 0.85 13.90
CA GLN A 207 -24.70 1.05 12.49
C GLN A 207 -23.21 1.40 12.31
N PRO A 208 -22.29 0.50 12.71
CA PRO A 208 -20.86 0.80 12.66
C PRO A 208 -20.41 0.96 11.20
N ALA A 209 -19.32 1.71 11.05
CA ALA A 209 -18.66 1.99 9.79
C ALA A 209 -17.22 2.45 10.09
N GLY A 210 -16.28 2.10 9.22
CA GLY A 210 -14.90 2.56 9.31
C GLY A 210 -14.76 4.03 8.92
N LEU A 211 -15.70 4.56 8.11
CA LEU A 211 -15.73 5.94 7.65
C LEU A 211 -17.16 6.49 7.60
N TYR A 212 -17.32 7.73 8.07
CA TYR A 212 -18.56 8.50 8.01
C TYR A 212 -18.32 9.80 7.26
N PHE A 213 -18.76 9.87 6.01
CA PHE A 213 -18.74 11.12 5.24
C PHE A 213 -19.95 11.97 5.62
N THR A 214 -19.68 13.24 5.92
CA THR A 214 -20.72 14.23 6.20
C THR A 214 -20.54 15.46 5.34
N VAL A 215 -21.54 16.36 5.32
CA VAL A 215 -21.36 17.66 4.65
C VAL A 215 -20.36 18.56 5.38
N ARG A 216 -19.95 18.18 6.60
CA ARG A 216 -19.02 18.89 7.47
C ARG A 216 -17.67 18.18 7.60
N GLY A 217 -17.34 17.27 6.68
CA GLY A 217 -16.07 16.54 6.68
C GLY A 217 -16.23 15.05 6.92
N LEU A 218 -15.11 14.37 7.13
CA LEU A 218 -15.03 12.93 7.29
C LEU A 218 -14.73 12.57 8.75
N PHE A 219 -15.52 11.68 9.35
CA PHE A 219 -15.24 11.10 10.65
C PHE A 219 -14.82 9.64 10.52
N ALA A 220 -13.93 9.19 11.40
CA ALA A 220 -13.51 7.81 11.48
C ALA A 220 -13.25 7.39 12.94
N PRO A 221 -13.83 6.28 13.45
CA PRO A 221 -13.55 5.77 14.80
C PRO A 221 -12.12 5.23 14.84
N LEU A 222 -11.24 5.60 15.77
CA LEU A 222 -9.79 5.35 15.70
C LEU A 222 -9.35 3.96 16.12
N TYR A 223 -9.83 3.47 17.26
CA TYR A 223 -9.50 2.16 17.80
C TYR A 223 -10.77 1.38 18.18
N PRO A 224 -10.73 0.04 18.22
CA PRO A 224 -11.84 -0.78 18.72
C PRO A 224 -12.28 -0.38 20.14
N GLU A 225 -11.34 0.05 20.98
CA GLU A 225 -11.58 0.51 22.35
C GLU A 225 -12.11 1.95 22.46
N GLY A 226 -12.11 2.74 21.38
CA GLY A 226 -12.61 4.12 21.38
C GLY A 226 -11.73 5.13 20.63
N GLY A 227 -12.14 6.40 20.70
CA GLY A 227 -11.49 7.53 20.02
C GLY A 227 -11.97 7.77 18.60
N TRP A 228 -11.86 9.02 18.15
CA TRP A 228 -12.34 9.48 16.85
C TRP A 228 -11.36 10.43 16.18
N ALA A 229 -11.38 10.43 14.86
CA ALA A 229 -10.70 11.44 14.05
C ALA A 229 -11.71 12.13 13.13
N TRP A 230 -11.60 13.45 13.04
CA TRP A 230 -12.33 14.30 12.12
C TRP A 230 -11.37 14.94 11.13
N PHE A 231 -11.58 14.71 9.84
CA PHE A 231 -10.80 15.25 8.74
C PHE A 231 -11.63 16.32 8.04
N VAL A 232 -11.09 17.54 8.01
CA VAL A 232 -11.80 18.72 7.50
C VAL A 232 -10.81 19.61 6.74
N PRO A 233 -11.26 20.35 5.72
CA PRO A 233 -10.46 21.45 5.19
C PRO A 233 -10.02 22.39 6.31
N THR A 234 -8.76 22.82 6.29
CA THR A 234 -8.22 23.72 7.31
C THR A 234 -8.98 25.06 7.24
N PRO A 235 -9.56 25.54 8.37
CA PRO A 235 -10.22 26.84 8.40
C PRO A 235 -9.21 27.98 8.29
N ASP A 236 -9.64 29.14 7.79
CA ASP A 236 -8.77 30.30 7.54
C ASP A 236 -7.99 30.76 8.79
N ASP A 237 -8.63 30.75 9.96
CA ASP A 237 -8.00 31.07 11.25
C ASP A 237 -7.86 29.82 12.13
N ALA A 238 -7.11 28.83 11.63
CA ALA A 238 -6.88 27.57 12.33
C ALA A 238 -6.13 27.74 13.67
N ALA A 239 -5.33 28.80 13.80
CA ALA A 239 -4.54 29.09 15.00
C ALA A 239 -5.40 29.45 16.22
N HIS A 240 -6.55 30.11 16.00
CA HIS A 240 -7.50 30.50 17.06
C HIS A 240 -8.81 29.72 17.01
N ALA A 241 -8.85 28.62 16.25
CA ALA A 241 -10.07 27.83 16.08
C ALA A 241 -10.51 27.14 17.38
N ASP A 242 -11.79 27.31 17.73
CA ASP A 242 -12.48 26.53 18.75
C ASP A 242 -12.76 25.11 18.23
N TRP A 243 -11.74 24.25 18.27
CA TRP A 243 -11.83 22.86 17.80
C TRP A 243 -12.94 22.05 18.50
N PRO A 244 -13.09 22.08 19.83
CA PRO A 244 -14.20 21.38 20.49
C PRO A 244 -15.57 21.82 19.99
N GLY A 245 -15.80 23.14 19.87
CA GLY A 245 -17.06 23.65 19.35
C GLY A 245 -17.28 23.36 17.86
N LEU A 246 -16.23 23.39 17.03
CA LEU A 246 -16.29 23.01 15.62
C LEU A 246 -16.68 21.53 15.45
N VAL A 247 -16.04 20.63 16.21
CA VAL A 247 -16.37 19.20 16.22
C VAL A 247 -17.80 19.02 16.72
N SER A 248 -18.19 19.66 17.83
CA SER A 248 -19.57 19.58 18.35
C SER A 248 -20.61 19.97 17.29
N ARG A 249 -20.41 21.08 16.57
CA ARG A 249 -21.27 21.48 15.44
C ARG A 249 -21.24 20.48 14.29
N ALA A 250 -20.11 19.83 14.03
CA ALA A 250 -19.97 18.82 12.97
C ALA A 250 -20.63 17.49 13.32
N LEU A 251 -20.69 17.14 14.61
CA LEU A 251 -21.45 16.01 15.13
C LEU A 251 -22.96 16.26 15.01
N GLY A 252 -23.40 17.51 15.19
CA GLY A 252 -24.80 17.93 15.13
C GLY A 252 -25.27 18.75 16.34
N GLY A 253 -24.35 19.16 17.22
CA GLY A 253 -24.62 20.08 18.34
C GLY A 253 -24.96 21.50 17.86
N GLY A 254 -26.05 22.06 18.39
CA GLY A 254 -26.56 23.39 18.04
C GLY A 254 -27.96 23.63 18.64
N ALA A 255 -28.38 24.90 18.68
CA ALA A 255 -29.68 25.30 19.24
C ALA A 255 -30.83 24.49 18.62
N GLY A 256 -31.51 23.67 19.44
CA GLY A 256 -32.68 22.88 19.04
C GLY A 256 -32.45 21.35 18.93
N VAL A 257 -31.22 20.84 19.06
CA VAL A 257 -30.94 19.39 19.03
C VAL A 257 -30.82 18.85 20.47
N ARG A 258 -31.62 17.83 20.82
CA ARG A 258 -31.54 17.16 22.13
C ARG A 258 -30.28 16.26 22.22
N GLY A 259 -29.34 16.67 23.07
CA GLY A 259 -28.21 15.85 23.53
C GLY A 259 -26.86 16.49 23.18
N ASP A 260 -26.32 17.30 24.08
CA ASP A 260 -24.93 17.79 23.97
C ASP A 260 -23.98 16.60 24.09
N VAL A 261 -23.27 16.29 23.01
CA VAL A 261 -22.14 15.35 23.04
C VAL A 261 -20.93 16.12 23.57
N ARG A 262 -20.38 15.69 24.70
CA ARG A 262 -19.11 16.22 25.20
C ARG A 262 -17.99 15.75 24.27
N VAL A 263 -17.23 16.71 23.75
CA VAL A 263 -16.06 16.48 22.90
C VAL A 263 -14.81 16.85 23.69
N ASP A 264 -13.87 15.91 23.78
CA ASP A 264 -12.54 16.15 24.33
C ASP A 264 -11.50 16.09 23.20
N VAL A 265 -10.95 17.24 22.80
CA VAL A 265 -9.97 17.31 21.72
C VAL A 265 -8.60 16.96 22.25
N LEU A 266 -8.03 15.87 21.75
CA LEU A 266 -6.74 15.35 22.19
C LEU A 266 -5.59 15.93 21.36
N ARG A 267 -5.75 15.97 20.03
CA ARG A 267 -4.69 16.42 19.10
C ARG A 267 -5.28 17.06 17.85
N VAL A 268 -4.54 18.03 17.31
CA VAL A 268 -4.87 18.70 16.05
C VAL A 268 -3.61 18.71 15.19
N GLN A 269 -3.71 18.26 13.94
CA GLN A 269 -2.60 18.27 13.00
C GLN A 269 -3.04 18.81 11.64
N HIS A 270 -2.30 19.80 11.17
CA HIS A 270 -2.40 20.33 9.81
C HIS A 270 -1.55 19.51 8.84
N TRP A 271 -2.08 19.28 7.65
CA TRP A 271 -1.38 18.58 6.58
C TRP A 271 -1.90 19.03 5.21
N VAL A 272 -1.05 18.93 4.19
CA VAL A 272 -1.41 19.22 2.82
C VAL A 272 -1.78 17.93 2.10
N MET A 273 -2.94 17.90 1.47
CA MET A 273 -3.33 16.77 0.62
C MET A 273 -2.59 16.87 -0.72
N ASN A 274 -1.49 16.12 -0.85
CA ASN A 274 -0.69 16.07 -2.05
C ASN A 274 -1.18 14.97 -3.02
N ALA A 275 -1.10 15.27 -4.32
CA ALA A 275 -1.47 14.38 -5.41
C ALA A 275 -0.39 14.46 -6.50
N PHE A 276 0.58 13.54 -6.48
CA PHE A 276 1.66 13.51 -7.45
C PHE A 276 2.25 12.11 -7.67
N VAL A 277 2.93 11.93 -8.80
CA VAL A 277 3.83 10.81 -9.10
C VAL A 277 5.18 11.37 -9.54
N ALA A 278 6.28 10.88 -8.98
CA ALA A 278 7.64 11.24 -9.35
C ALA A 278 7.94 10.79 -10.78
N GLU A 279 8.59 11.65 -11.56
CA GLU A 279 8.90 11.38 -12.97
C GLU A 279 9.83 10.17 -13.17
N ARG A 280 10.57 9.80 -12.12
CA ARG A 280 11.43 8.62 -12.06
C ARG A 280 11.33 7.99 -10.69
N PHE A 281 11.29 6.66 -10.66
CA PHE A 281 11.29 5.85 -9.44
C PHE A 281 12.71 5.36 -9.12
N ARG A 282 13.66 5.55 -10.04
CA ARG A 282 15.06 5.17 -9.88
C ARG A 282 16.01 6.20 -10.46
N HIS A 283 17.10 6.46 -9.74
CA HIS A 283 18.29 7.15 -10.23
C HIS A 283 19.51 6.32 -9.85
N GLY A 284 20.07 5.60 -10.83
CA GLY A 284 21.23 4.74 -10.60
C GLY A 284 21.01 3.72 -9.46
N ARG A 285 21.71 3.87 -8.35
CA ARG A 285 21.63 3.02 -7.15
C ARG A 285 20.61 3.50 -6.10
N ILE A 286 19.87 4.56 -6.39
CA ILE A 286 18.89 5.17 -5.50
C ILE A 286 17.48 4.90 -6.04
N LEU A 287 16.60 4.37 -5.18
CA LEU A 287 15.27 3.86 -5.52
C LEU A 287 14.22 4.55 -4.64
N LEU A 288 13.19 5.14 -5.23
CA LEU A 288 12.09 5.80 -4.50
C LEU A 288 10.90 4.85 -4.35
N ALA A 289 10.26 4.81 -3.18
CA ALA A 289 9.07 4.00 -2.91
C ALA A 289 8.07 4.70 -1.99
N GLY A 290 6.77 4.35 -2.09
CA GLY A 290 5.71 4.98 -1.32
C GLY A 290 5.59 6.48 -1.59
N ASP A 291 5.24 7.28 -0.60
CA ASP A 291 5.05 8.73 -0.73
C ASP A 291 6.28 9.49 -1.26
N ALA A 292 7.49 8.91 -1.17
CA ALA A 292 8.67 9.49 -1.81
C ALA A 292 8.57 9.45 -3.35
N ALA A 293 7.90 8.44 -3.89
CA ALA A 293 7.65 8.25 -5.32
C ALA A 293 6.24 8.70 -5.75
N HIS A 294 5.20 8.52 -4.93
CA HIS A 294 3.84 8.92 -5.28
C HIS A 294 3.02 9.22 -4.03
N ALA A 295 2.41 10.41 -3.99
CA ALA A 295 1.44 10.77 -2.96
C ALA A 295 0.06 10.87 -3.60
N VAL A 296 -0.93 10.23 -3.00
CA VAL A 296 -2.30 10.19 -3.52
C VAL A 296 -3.30 10.69 -2.47
N PRO A 297 -4.42 11.31 -2.89
CA PRO A 297 -5.48 11.70 -1.98
C PRO A 297 -5.99 10.55 -1.09
N ILE A 298 -6.48 10.89 0.10
CA ILE A 298 -6.91 9.90 1.11
C ILE A 298 -8.15 9.10 0.72
N VAL A 299 -8.94 9.60 -0.23
CA VAL A 299 -10.20 8.97 -0.66
C VAL A 299 -9.90 7.66 -1.40
N GLY A 300 -10.26 6.54 -0.77
CA GLY A 300 -9.98 5.17 -1.26
C GLY A 300 -8.88 4.44 -0.49
N GLY A 301 -8.10 5.14 0.35
CA GLY A 301 -7.11 4.51 1.24
C GLY A 301 -5.99 3.77 0.50
N LEU A 302 -5.58 4.22 -0.69
CA LEU A 302 -4.67 3.47 -1.55
C LEU A 302 -3.18 3.78 -1.36
N GLY A 303 -2.81 4.96 -0.85
CA GLY A 303 -1.40 5.43 -0.83
C GLY A 303 -0.44 4.48 -0.11
N MET A 304 -0.70 4.19 1.17
CA MET A 304 0.13 3.25 1.95
C MET A 304 0.23 1.89 1.26
N ASN A 305 -0.90 1.36 0.76
CA ASN A 305 -0.95 0.02 0.14
C ASN A 305 -0.17 -0.04 -1.19
N ALA A 306 -0.19 1.04 -1.97
CA ALA A 306 0.64 1.17 -3.16
C ALA A 306 2.13 1.17 -2.80
N GLY A 307 2.53 1.90 -1.76
CA GLY A 307 3.90 1.90 -1.24
C GLY A 307 4.37 0.54 -0.73
N LEU A 308 3.51 -0.20 -0.01
CA LEU A 308 3.81 -1.57 0.42
C LEU A 308 4.01 -2.51 -0.79
N SER A 309 3.22 -2.32 -1.85
CA SER A 309 3.36 -3.07 -3.10
C SER A 309 4.64 -2.72 -3.85
N ASP A 310 5.12 -1.48 -3.78
CA ASP A 310 6.39 -1.07 -4.37
C ASP A 310 7.55 -1.84 -3.76
N VAL A 311 7.62 -1.89 -2.42
CA VAL A 311 8.74 -2.55 -1.74
C VAL A 311 8.65 -4.06 -1.84
N HIS A 312 7.44 -4.64 -1.94
CA HIS A 312 7.28 -6.06 -2.26
C HIS A 312 7.79 -6.40 -3.67
N ASN A 313 7.59 -5.51 -4.65
CA ASN A 313 8.15 -5.66 -5.99
C ASN A 313 9.68 -5.47 -6.02
N LEU A 314 10.19 -4.51 -5.24
CA LEU A 314 11.59 -4.07 -5.30
C LEU A 314 12.55 -4.95 -4.49
N CYS A 315 12.16 -5.39 -3.28
CA CYS A 315 13.10 -5.99 -2.33
C CYS A 315 13.69 -7.32 -2.81
N TRP A 316 12.90 -8.18 -3.48
CA TRP A 316 13.42 -9.45 -4.01
C TRP A 316 14.41 -9.22 -5.17
N LYS A 317 14.19 -8.15 -5.96
CA LYS A 317 15.10 -7.75 -7.05
C LYS A 317 16.43 -7.27 -6.49
N LEU A 318 16.37 -6.41 -5.47
CA LEU A 318 17.54 -5.95 -4.72
C LEU A 318 18.31 -7.13 -4.12
N ALA A 319 17.62 -8.04 -3.43
CA ALA A 319 18.23 -9.23 -2.84
C ALA A 319 18.88 -10.11 -3.92
N GLY A 320 18.20 -10.34 -5.04
CA GLY A 320 18.73 -11.11 -6.17
C GLY A 320 20.02 -10.52 -6.73
N VAL A 321 20.08 -9.20 -6.91
CA VAL A 321 21.29 -8.50 -7.38
C VAL A 321 22.41 -8.54 -6.35
N LEU A 322 22.11 -8.29 -5.07
CA LEU A 322 23.11 -8.26 -4.00
C LEU A 322 23.71 -9.64 -3.70
N HIS A 323 22.95 -10.71 -3.92
CA HIS A 323 23.45 -12.09 -3.82
C HIS A 323 24.14 -12.59 -5.10
N GLY A 324 24.28 -11.73 -6.12
CA GLY A 324 24.89 -12.12 -7.40
C GLY A 324 24.10 -13.15 -8.19
N ARG A 325 22.79 -13.28 -7.92
CA ARG A 325 21.90 -14.22 -8.62
C ARG A 325 21.17 -13.57 -9.80
N ALA A 326 20.99 -12.26 -9.78
CA ALA A 326 20.38 -11.47 -10.85
C ALA A 326 21.32 -10.40 -11.38
N GLY A 327 21.18 -10.05 -12.66
CA GLY A 327 21.88 -8.90 -13.22
C GLY A 327 21.27 -7.59 -12.75
N THR A 328 22.06 -6.51 -12.75
CA THR A 328 21.59 -5.17 -12.34
C THR A 328 20.40 -4.67 -13.18
N GLY A 329 20.30 -5.14 -14.44
CA GLY A 329 19.16 -4.88 -15.32
C GLY A 329 17.81 -5.35 -14.76
N LEU A 330 17.78 -6.25 -13.76
CA LEU A 330 16.54 -6.60 -13.07
C LEU A 330 15.95 -5.40 -12.31
N LEU A 331 16.78 -4.53 -11.74
CA LEU A 331 16.30 -3.32 -11.04
C LEU A 331 15.69 -2.29 -12.00
N GLU A 332 16.09 -2.30 -13.28
CA GLU A 332 15.51 -1.44 -14.31
C GLU A 332 14.03 -1.77 -14.58
N THR A 333 13.57 -2.96 -14.16
CA THR A 333 12.17 -3.36 -14.28
C THR A 333 11.28 -2.79 -13.18
N TYR A 334 11.84 -2.19 -12.13
CA TYR A 334 11.04 -1.60 -11.05
C TYR A 334 10.14 -0.48 -11.54
N GLU A 335 10.71 0.49 -12.26
CA GLU A 335 9.98 1.66 -12.74
C GLU A 335 8.90 1.31 -13.79
N PRO A 336 9.18 0.54 -14.85
CA PRO A 336 8.15 0.09 -15.81
C PRO A 336 6.99 -0.70 -15.17
N GLU A 337 7.23 -1.37 -14.04
CA GLU A 337 6.19 -2.13 -13.34
C GLU A 337 5.38 -1.28 -12.35
N ARG A 338 6.00 -0.33 -11.66
CA ARG A 338 5.39 0.40 -10.55
C ARG A 338 4.91 1.81 -10.90
N HIS A 339 5.60 2.51 -11.80
CA HIS A 339 5.20 3.86 -12.20
C HIS A 339 3.79 3.88 -12.86
N PRO A 340 3.45 2.98 -13.82
CA PRO A 340 2.10 3.00 -14.41
C PRO A 340 0.99 2.70 -13.39
N VAL A 341 1.29 1.88 -12.39
CA VAL A 341 0.35 1.56 -11.30
C VAL A 341 0.13 2.78 -10.41
N ALA A 342 1.19 3.52 -10.09
CA ALA A 342 1.11 4.76 -9.33
C ALA A 342 0.30 5.82 -10.08
N ASP A 343 0.52 5.99 -11.40
CA ASP A 343 -0.26 6.91 -12.24
C ASP A 343 -1.74 6.55 -12.27
N GLN A 344 -2.07 5.27 -12.46
CA GLN A 344 -3.46 4.81 -12.47
C GLN A 344 -4.11 5.05 -11.10
N THR A 345 -3.39 4.76 -10.02
CA THR A 345 -3.86 5.00 -8.64
C THR A 345 -4.07 6.49 -8.38
N LEU A 346 -3.16 7.35 -8.81
CA LEU A 346 -3.29 8.80 -8.69
C LEU A 346 -4.51 9.31 -9.46
N ARG A 347 -4.66 8.93 -10.73
CA ARG A 347 -5.82 9.34 -11.55
C ARG A 347 -7.13 8.92 -10.91
N GLN A 348 -7.21 7.68 -10.42
CA GLN A 348 -8.42 7.19 -9.77
C GLN A 348 -8.71 7.93 -8.46
N THR A 349 -7.72 8.12 -7.60
CA THR A 349 -7.91 8.80 -6.29
C THR A 349 -8.22 10.29 -6.43
N VAL A 350 -7.67 10.97 -7.44
CA VAL A 350 -8.03 12.36 -7.78
C VAL A 350 -9.46 12.44 -8.31
N ALA A 351 -9.82 11.57 -9.26
CA ALA A 351 -11.18 11.50 -9.77
C ALA A 351 -12.17 11.21 -8.64
N ASN A 352 -11.80 10.29 -7.74
CA ASN A 352 -12.57 10.01 -6.54
C ASN A 352 -12.74 11.29 -5.73
N THR A 353 -11.66 11.89 -5.25
CA THR A 353 -11.72 13.07 -4.38
C THR A 353 -12.63 14.19 -4.91
N ARG A 354 -12.55 14.50 -6.21
CA ARG A 354 -13.45 15.49 -6.85
C ARG A 354 -14.92 15.11 -6.72
N LEU A 355 -15.24 13.85 -6.98
CA LEU A 355 -16.60 13.32 -6.88
C LEU A 355 -17.16 13.36 -5.46
N MET A 356 -16.33 13.02 -4.47
CA MET A 356 -16.72 13.10 -3.06
C MET A 356 -17.06 14.54 -2.67
N LEU A 357 -16.27 15.51 -3.15
CA LEU A 357 -16.53 16.93 -2.92
C LEU A 357 -17.84 17.38 -3.59
N GLU A 358 -18.11 16.94 -4.82
CA GLU A 358 -19.37 17.22 -5.53
C GLU A 358 -20.60 16.70 -4.76
N VAL A 359 -20.54 15.46 -4.24
CA VAL A 359 -21.61 14.88 -3.41
C VAL A 359 -21.83 15.72 -2.15
N GLN A 360 -20.76 16.07 -1.44
CA GLN A 360 -20.84 16.89 -0.22
C GLN A 360 -21.43 18.27 -0.51
N ASN A 361 -21.02 18.92 -1.60
CA ASN A 361 -21.51 20.25 -1.98
C ASN A 361 -22.99 20.21 -2.38
N ARG A 362 -23.41 19.23 -3.20
CA ARG A 362 -24.81 19.06 -3.58
C ARG A 362 -25.70 18.82 -2.36
N ARG A 363 -25.26 17.97 -1.43
CA ARG A 363 -26.02 17.70 -0.21
C ARG A 363 -26.08 18.93 0.71
N ARG A 364 -25.00 19.69 0.82
CA ARG A 364 -24.95 20.96 1.58
C ARG A 364 -25.97 21.97 1.03
N GLU A 365 -26.08 22.07 -0.30
CA GLU A 365 -27.04 22.96 -0.95
C GLU A 365 -28.49 22.52 -0.68
N GLN A 366 -28.81 21.22 -0.80
CA GLN A 366 -30.14 20.69 -0.48
C GLN A 366 -30.57 20.97 0.97
N LEU A 367 -29.63 20.88 1.92
CA LEU A 367 -29.88 21.22 3.33
C LEU A 367 -30.11 22.72 3.52
N ARG A 368 -29.43 23.56 2.73
CA ARG A 368 -29.59 25.02 2.75
C ARG A 368 -30.92 25.48 2.16
N THR A 369 -31.40 24.84 1.10
CA THR A 369 -32.65 25.19 0.40
C THR A 369 -33.89 24.55 1.00
N GLY A 370 -33.74 23.58 1.92
CA GLY A 370 -34.86 22.83 2.50
C GLY A 370 -35.40 21.72 1.60
N GLU A 371 -34.77 21.46 0.45
CA GLU A 371 -35.14 20.41 -0.51
C GLU A 371 -34.76 18.99 -0.05
N ALA A 372 -34.14 18.86 1.12
CA ALA A 372 -33.65 17.58 1.66
C ALA A 372 -34.74 16.57 2.04
N ALA A 373 -36.03 16.93 2.00
CA ALA A 373 -37.13 16.17 2.58
C ALA A 373 -37.50 14.86 1.84
N SER A 374 -37.05 14.60 0.60
CA SER A 374 -37.50 13.41 -0.15
C SER A 374 -36.48 12.74 -1.08
N GLY A 375 -35.29 13.31 -1.30
CA GLY A 375 -34.31 12.71 -2.21
C GLY A 375 -33.27 11.86 -1.50
N ARG A 376 -33.30 10.53 -1.65
CA ARG A 376 -32.04 9.76 -1.66
C ARG A 376 -31.15 10.46 -2.68
N VAL A 377 -30.00 10.99 -2.27
CA VAL A 377 -29.00 11.41 -3.25
C VAL A 377 -28.63 10.12 -3.96
N GLU A 378 -29.12 9.97 -5.20
CA GLU A 378 -28.64 8.92 -6.07
C GLU A 378 -27.13 9.12 -6.07
N LEU A 379 -26.44 8.13 -5.53
CA LEU A 379 -25.00 8.05 -5.57
C LEU A 379 -24.72 7.38 -6.92
N PRO A 380 -24.26 8.07 -7.98
CA PRO A 380 -23.89 7.41 -9.24
C PRO A 380 -22.79 6.33 -9.12
N TRP A 381 -22.43 5.88 -7.91
CA TRP A 381 -21.09 5.44 -7.53
C TRP A 381 -21.03 4.28 -6.51
N SER A 382 -22.11 3.57 -6.15
CA SER A 382 -22.05 2.61 -5.02
C SER A 382 -21.12 1.40 -5.24
N GLU A 383 -20.94 0.92 -6.47
CA GLU A 383 -20.03 -0.21 -6.75
C GLU A 383 -18.65 0.25 -7.24
N ARG A 384 -18.60 1.18 -8.19
CA ARG A 384 -17.34 1.51 -8.90
C ARG A 384 -16.24 2.16 -8.05
N TYR A 385 -16.62 2.71 -6.90
CA TYR A 385 -15.81 3.71 -6.22
C TYR A 385 -15.09 3.17 -4.98
N PHE A 386 -15.73 2.28 -4.23
CA PHE A 386 -15.15 1.62 -3.05
C PHE A 386 -14.96 0.11 -3.25
N ALA A 387 -15.56 -0.48 -4.29
CA ALA A 387 -15.21 -1.82 -4.76
C ALA A 387 -14.15 -1.71 -5.86
N GLN A 388 -12.88 -1.55 -5.47
CA GLN A 388 -11.75 -1.41 -6.39
C GLN A 388 -10.82 -2.63 -6.32
N LEU A 389 -11.40 -3.84 -6.24
CA LEU A 389 -10.59 -5.06 -6.29
C LEU A 389 -9.78 -5.14 -7.58
N GLY A 390 -10.31 -4.63 -8.70
CA GLY A 390 -9.57 -4.51 -9.97
C GLY A 390 -8.30 -3.65 -9.86
N LEU A 391 -8.36 -2.51 -9.15
CA LEU A 391 -7.19 -1.65 -8.93
C LEU A 391 -6.21 -2.25 -7.90
N VAL A 392 -6.72 -3.01 -6.93
CA VAL A 392 -5.93 -3.59 -5.82
C VAL A 392 -5.24 -4.90 -6.22
N LEU A 393 -5.95 -5.80 -6.91
CA LEU A 393 -5.50 -7.15 -7.26
C LEU A 393 -5.23 -7.32 -8.78
N GLY A 394 -5.84 -6.49 -9.62
CA GLY A 394 -5.76 -6.56 -11.08
C GLY A 394 -4.56 -5.83 -11.69
N VAL A 395 -3.50 -5.58 -10.93
CA VAL A 395 -2.27 -4.99 -11.45
C VAL A 395 -1.66 -5.89 -12.55
N THR A 396 -1.16 -5.27 -13.61
CA THR A 396 -0.43 -5.95 -14.69
C THR A 396 0.95 -5.35 -14.87
N TYR A 397 1.97 -6.18 -14.76
CA TYR A 397 3.35 -5.81 -15.02
C TYR A 397 3.76 -6.08 -16.46
N ARG A 398 4.47 -5.11 -17.04
CA ARG A 398 5.04 -5.17 -18.38
C ARG A 398 6.47 -4.68 -18.32
N SER A 399 7.40 -5.62 -18.39
CA SER A 399 8.82 -5.33 -18.26
C SER A 399 9.62 -6.50 -18.82
N ALA A 400 10.95 -6.33 -18.88
CA ALA A 400 11.85 -7.43 -19.19
C ALA A 400 11.85 -8.56 -18.16
N ALA A 401 11.26 -8.36 -16.96
CA ALA A 401 11.10 -9.40 -15.93
C ALA A 401 9.77 -10.17 -16.06
N VAL A 402 9.09 -10.07 -17.20
CA VAL A 402 7.87 -10.80 -17.53
C VAL A 402 7.94 -11.29 -18.98
N LEU A 403 7.75 -12.59 -19.19
CA LEU A 403 7.71 -13.22 -20.50
C LEU A 403 6.27 -13.23 -21.01
N THR A 404 5.81 -12.09 -21.52
CA THR A 404 4.49 -11.94 -22.15
C THR A 404 4.54 -12.28 -23.64
N GLY A 405 3.40 -12.72 -24.20
CA GLY A 405 3.14 -12.53 -25.64
C GLY A 405 2.64 -11.10 -25.94
N ASP A 406 2.45 -10.75 -27.21
CA ASP A 406 2.12 -9.38 -27.69
C ASP A 406 0.72 -8.85 -27.32
N ALA A 407 -0.04 -9.53 -26.46
CA ALA A 407 -1.43 -9.13 -26.18
C ALA A 407 -1.53 -7.94 -25.20
N ALA A 408 -2.43 -6.99 -25.53
CA ALA A 408 -2.88 -5.96 -24.61
C ALA A 408 -3.77 -6.57 -23.51
N PRO A 409 -3.55 -6.27 -22.21
CA PRO A 409 -4.46 -6.72 -21.17
C PRO A 409 -5.80 -6.00 -21.34
N PRO A 410 -6.92 -6.69 -21.06
CA PRO A 410 -8.19 -6.01 -20.93
C PRO A 410 -8.15 -5.02 -19.75
N ASP A 411 -8.79 -3.87 -19.93
CA ASP A 411 -9.09 -2.97 -18.82
C ASP A 411 -9.98 -3.73 -17.82
N THR A 412 -9.47 -3.97 -16.62
CA THR A 412 -10.19 -4.75 -15.60
C THR A 412 -11.32 -3.96 -14.96
N GLY A 413 -11.47 -2.66 -15.26
CA GLY A 413 -12.51 -1.85 -14.63
C GLY A 413 -12.39 -1.91 -13.10
N THR A 414 -13.52 -2.08 -12.44
CA THR A 414 -13.62 -2.03 -10.96
C THR A 414 -13.51 -3.41 -10.30
N ASP A 415 -13.95 -4.45 -11.00
CA ASP A 415 -13.92 -5.82 -10.51
C ASP A 415 -12.59 -6.49 -10.84
N TYR A 416 -12.16 -7.43 -10.00
CA TYR A 416 -10.99 -8.24 -10.30
C TYR A 416 -11.42 -9.53 -10.97
N VAL A 417 -10.86 -9.80 -12.16
CA VAL A 417 -10.99 -11.09 -12.84
C VAL A 417 -9.69 -11.87 -12.69
N PRO A 418 -9.67 -12.97 -11.92
CA PRO A 418 -8.48 -13.79 -11.77
C PRO A 418 -8.01 -14.38 -13.11
N THR A 419 -6.71 -14.25 -13.40
CA THR A 419 -6.12 -14.77 -14.63
C THR A 419 -4.67 -15.20 -14.39
N ALA A 420 -4.23 -16.22 -15.14
CA ALA A 420 -2.87 -16.74 -15.08
C ALA A 420 -1.95 -16.17 -16.17
N GLU A 421 -2.29 -15.03 -16.79
CA GLU A 421 -1.43 -14.39 -17.78
C GLU A 421 -0.15 -13.82 -17.14
N PRO A 422 1.01 -13.91 -17.82
CA PRO A 422 2.25 -13.31 -17.34
C PRO A 422 2.08 -11.81 -17.05
N GLY A 423 2.69 -11.36 -15.95
CA GLY A 423 2.61 -10.00 -15.44
C GLY A 423 1.48 -9.79 -14.43
N ARG A 424 0.55 -10.75 -14.31
CA ARG A 424 -0.55 -10.69 -13.34
C ARG A 424 -0.16 -11.32 -12.01
N ARG A 425 -0.82 -10.88 -10.93
CA ARG A 425 -0.78 -11.56 -9.62
C ARG A 425 -1.27 -13.00 -9.79
N MET A 426 -0.55 -13.96 -9.19
CA MET A 426 -0.98 -15.36 -9.10
C MET A 426 -2.39 -15.44 -8.48
N PRO A 427 -3.36 -16.07 -9.15
CA PRO A 427 -4.70 -16.21 -8.58
C PRO A 427 -4.72 -17.02 -7.28
N HIS A 428 -5.60 -16.63 -6.36
CA HIS A 428 -5.93 -17.43 -5.19
C HIS A 428 -6.77 -18.64 -5.59
N LEU A 429 -6.32 -19.82 -5.17
CA LEU A 429 -7.13 -21.02 -5.06
C LEU A 429 -6.76 -21.72 -3.75
N TRP A 430 -7.73 -22.40 -3.13
CA TRP A 430 -7.45 -23.33 -2.03
C TRP A 430 -6.90 -24.64 -2.59
N LEU A 431 -5.66 -24.97 -2.23
CA LEU A 431 -5.01 -26.25 -2.55
C LEU A 431 -5.38 -27.32 -1.51
N THR A 432 -5.55 -26.90 -0.26
CA THR A 432 -6.15 -27.61 0.87
C THR A 432 -7.04 -26.64 1.65
N ASP A 433 -7.73 -27.11 2.69
CA ASP A 433 -8.65 -26.30 3.51
C ASP A 433 -8.00 -25.04 4.12
N ASP A 434 -6.69 -25.06 4.33
CA ASP A 434 -5.91 -24.02 5.01
C ASP A 434 -4.77 -23.43 4.17
N ARG A 435 -4.54 -23.96 2.96
CA ARG A 435 -3.39 -23.59 2.13
C ARG A 435 -3.82 -23.02 0.80
N SER A 436 -3.54 -21.74 0.61
CA SER A 436 -3.71 -21.09 -0.68
C SER A 436 -2.54 -21.35 -1.63
N THR A 437 -2.79 -21.26 -2.94
CA THR A 437 -1.76 -20.99 -3.96
C THR A 437 -0.80 -19.86 -3.58
N LEU A 438 -1.28 -18.81 -2.90
CA LEU A 438 -0.43 -17.70 -2.45
C LEU A 438 0.52 -18.12 -1.33
N ASP A 439 0.11 -19.05 -0.46
CA ASP A 439 0.96 -19.62 0.59
C ASP A 439 1.98 -20.63 0.03
N ALA A 440 1.70 -21.16 -1.17
CA ALA A 440 2.60 -22.06 -1.86
C ALA A 440 3.73 -21.34 -2.60
N VAL A 441 3.65 -20.01 -2.76
CA VAL A 441 4.77 -19.22 -3.32
C VAL A 441 5.96 -19.29 -2.34
N GLY A 442 7.04 -19.91 -2.80
CA GLY A 442 8.29 -20.04 -2.08
C GLY A 442 9.03 -18.71 -1.91
N GLU A 443 10.20 -18.78 -1.27
CA GLU A 443 11.03 -17.61 -0.96
C GLU A 443 11.60 -16.92 -2.21
N TRP A 444 11.93 -17.71 -3.23
CA TRP A 444 12.41 -17.24 -4.53
C TRP A 444 11.36 -17.51 -5.62
N PHE A 445 11.66 -18.39 -6.58
CA PHE A 445 10.71 -18.71 -7.64
C PHE A 445 9.88 -19.94 -7.29
N THR A 446 8.65 -19.99 -7.79
CA THR A 446 7.78 -21.16 -7.69
C THR A 446 7.23 -21.53 -9.05
N LEU A 447 7.30 -22.82 -9.38
CA LEU A 447 6.74 -23.37 -10.61
C LEU A 447 5.50 -24.20 -10.27
N PHE A 448 4.32 -23.70 -10.62
CA PHE A 448 3.06 -24.44 -10.49
C PHE A 448 2.83 -25.29 -11.74
N THR A 449 2.59 -26.59 -11.58
CA THR A 449 2.42 -27.50 -12.72
C THR A 449 1.58 -28.75 -12.40
N PRO A 450 0.82 -29.29 -13.37
CA PRO A 450 0.21 -30.61 -13.25
C PRO A 450 1.19 -31.79 -13.29
N ASP A 451 2.44 -31.58 -13.73
CA ASP A 451 3.47 -32.63 -13.84
C ASP A 451 4.77 -32.27 -13.09
N PRO A 452 4.77 -32.30 -11.74
CA PRO A 452 5.93 -31.90 -10.93
C PRO A 452 7.20 -32.71 -11.22
N VAL A 453 7.06 -34.02 -11.42
CA VAL A 453 8.17 -34.96 -11.60
C VAL A 453 9.01 -34.57 -12.83
N ARG A 454 8.32 -34.22 -13.91
CA ARG A 454 8.98 -33.84 -15.16
C ARG A 454 9.68 -32.49 -15.06
N TRP A 455 9.04 -31.49 -14.46
CA TRP A 455 9.65 -30.18 -14.31
C TRP A 455 10.82 -30.20 -13.32
N ALA A 456 10.80 -31.10 -12.34
CA ALA A 456 11.91 -31.32 -11.42
C ALA A 456 13.20 -31.72 -12.14
N GLN A 457 13.09 -32.52 -13.20
CA GLN A 457 14.24 -32.91 -14.03
C GLN A 457 14.89 -31.72 -14.74
N GLN A 458 14.13 -30.67 -15.07
CA GLN A 458 14.67 -29.44 -15.69
C GLN A 458 15.23 -28.47 -14.64
N ALA A 459 14.59 -28.41 -13.46
CA ALA A 459 14.93 -27.52 -12.37
C ALA A 459 16.31 -27.78 -11.75
N THR A 460 16.82 -29.02 -11.82
CA THR A 460 18.18 -29.37 -11.36
C THR A 460 19.28 -28.54 -12.01
N THR A 461 18.98 -27.93 -13.16
CA THR A 461 19.92 -27.09 -13.91
C THR A 461 19.61 -25.59 -13.84
N ALA A 462 18.63 -25.19 -13.01
CA ALA A 462 18.28 -23.79 -12.83
C ALA A 462 19.24 -23.12 -11.83
N PRO A 463 19.72 -21.89 -12.10
CA PRO A 463 20.64 -21.18 -11.21
C PRO A 463 19.98 -20.58 -9.97
N TRP A 464 18.68 -20.80 -9.79
CA TRP A 464 17.87 -20.23 -8.71
C TRP A 464 17.24 -21.33 -7.86
N PRO A 465 17.11 -21.13 -6.53
CA PRO A 465 16.21 -21.95 -5.73
C PRO A 465 14.81 -21.87 -6.33
N LEU A 466 14.32 -23.02 -6.80
CA LEU A 466 13.02 -23.16 -7.44
C LEU A 466 12.19 -24.16 -6.66
N ARG A 467 11.05 -23.71 -6.12
CA ARG A 467 10.03 -24.60 -5.58
C ARG A 467 9.17 -25.11 -6.74
N ILE A 468 8.92 -26.41 -6.79
CA ILE A 468 7.93 -26.97 -7.71
C ILE A 468 6.70 -27.34 -6.90
N GLU A 469 5.54 -26.85 -7.34
CA GLU A 469 4.28 -27.02 -6.66
C GLU A 469 3.27 -27.73 -7.57
N PRO A 470 2.62 -28.82 -7.11
CA PRO A 470 1.53 -29.44 -7.84
C PRO A 470 0.38 -28.44 -8.09
N PHE A 471 -0.19 -28.47 -9.29
CA PHE A 471 -1.29 -27.60 -9.68
C PHE A 471 -2.30 -28.34 -10.57
N PRO A 472 -3.61 -28.07 -10.45
CA PRO A 472 -4.62 -28.82 -11.22
C PRO A 472 -4.45 -28.70 -12.74
N GLU A 473 -4.58 -29.82 -13.46
CA GLU A 473 -4.76 -29.80 -14.91
C GLU A 473 -6.04 -29.04 -15.29
N GLY A 474 -6.00 -28.28 -16.39
CA GLY A 474 -7.07 -27.37 -16.79
C GLY A 474 -7.13 -26.08 -15.97
N GLY A 475 -6.45 -26.01 -14.82
CA GLY A 475 -6.38 -24.83 -13.96
C GLY A 475 -5.88 -23.61 -14.74
N TYR A 476 -6.76 -22.60 -14.87
CA TYR A 476 -6.54 -21.40 -15.70
C TYR A 476 -6.10 -21.69 -17.15
N GLY A 477 -6.46 -22.85 -17.73
CA GLY A 477 -6.11 -23.24 -19.10
C GLY A 477 -4.68 -23.73 -19.27
N LEU A 478 -4.12 -24.41 -18.26
CA LEU A 478 -2.90 -25.23 -18.40
C LEU A 478 -3.27 -26.64 -18.85
N GLY A 479 -2.59 -27.19 -19.85
CA GLY A 479 -2.64 -28.62 -20.15
C GLY A 479 -1.83 -29.45 -19.17
N SER A 480 -1.94 -30.79 -19.22
CA SER A 480 -1.20 -31.75 -18.37
C SER A 480 0.31 -31.54 -18.26
N ARG A 481 0.91 -30.82 -19.22
CA ARG A 481 2.36 -30.55 -19.28
C ARG A 481 2.72 -29.07 -19.16
N GLY A 482 1.74 -28.22 -18.89
CA GLY A 482 1.94 -26.79 -18.72
C GLY A 482 2.60 -26.43 -17.39
N ALA A 483 2.98 -25.17 -17.24
CA ALA A 483 3.43 -24.61 -15.97
C ALA A 483 3.28 -23.09 -15.90
N LEU A 484 3.21 -22.57 -14.67
CA LEU A 484 3.29 -21.14 -14.35
C LEU A 484 4.54 -20.90 -13.51
N LEU A 485 5.43 -20.04 -13.99
CA LEU A 485 6.56 -19.55 -13.21
C LEU A 485 6.16 -18.30 -12.47
N VAL A 486 6.08 -18.39 -11.15
CA VAL A 486 5.69 -17.30 -10.24
C VAL A 486 6.95 -16.72 -9.58
N ARG A 487 7.05 -15.39 -9.61
CA ARG A 487 8.11 -14.58 -9.01
C ARG A 487 7.97 -14.52 -7.49
N PRO A 488 9.03 -14.11 -6.76
CA PRO A 488 8.99 -13.95 -5.31
C PRO A 488 7.92 -12.96 -4.82
N ASP A 489 7.53 -11.99 -5.65
CA ASP A 489 6.46 -11.02 -5.34
C ASP A 489 5.04 -11.53 -5.67
N GLY A 490 4.91 -12.82 -5.97
CA GLY A 490 3.63 -13.48 -6.26
C GLY A 490 3.04 -13.14 -7.62
N HIS A 491 3.80 -12.50 -8.52
CA HIS A 491 3.36 -12.25 -9.90
C HIS A 491 3.87 -13.33 -10.84
N ILE A 492 3.09 -13.67 -11.86
CA ILE A 492 3.46 -14.67 -12.86
C ILE A 492 4.51 -14.06 -13.78
N GLY A 493 5.72 -14.60 -13.77
CA GLY A 493 6.81 -14.19 -14.66
C GLY A 493 6.73 -14.85 -16.03
N ALA A 494 6.25 -16.10 -16.12
CA ALA A 494 6.09 -16.81 -17.39
C ALA A 494 4.96 -17.86 -17.30
N ARG A 495 4.39 -18.20 -18.47
CA ARG A 495 3.38 -19.24 -18.61
C ARG A 495 3.69 -20.13 -19.80
N TRP A 496 3.69 -21.43 -19.59
CA TRP A 496 3.71 -22.45 -20.63
C TRP A 496 2.38 -23.20 -20.60
N ARG A 497 1.55 -23.05 -21.63
CA ARG A 497 0.23 -23.72 -21.69
C ARG A 497 0.37 -25.24 -21.78
N ASP A 498 1.37 -25.69 -22.52
CA ASP A 498 1.71 -27.10 -22.74
C ASP A 498 3.22 -27.29 -22.66
N ARG A 499 3.68 -28.50 -23.00
CA ARG A 499 5.10 -28.88 -23.00
C ARG A 499 5.95 -27.82 -23.74
N PRO A 500 7.01 -27.28 -23.10
CA PRO A 500 7.95 -26.41 -23.81
C PRO A 500 8.64 -27.16 -24.95
N ALA A 501 8.91 -26.46 -26.06
CA ALA A 501 9.58 -27.04 -27.22
C ALA A 501 11.02 -27.52 -26.90
N SER A 502 11.66 -26.91 -25.90
CA SER A 502 13.03 -27.23 -25.45
C SER A 502 13.06 -27.60 -23.96
N GLY A 503 13.96 -28.51 -23.58
CA GLY A 503 14.27 -28.81 -22.16
C GLY A 503 14.99 -27.68 -21.42
N SER A 504 15.46 -26.63 -22.13
CA SER A 504 16.07 -25.43 -21.56
C SER A 504 15.08 -24.33 -21.18
N ALA A 505 13.80 -24.45 -21.56
CA ALA A 505 12.84 -23.34 -21.48
C ALA A 505 12.69 -22.73 -20.08
N LEU A 506 12.77 -23.54 -19.02
CA LEU A 506 12.76 -23.06 -17.65
C LEU A 506 13.98 -22.20 -17.32
N ARG A 507 15.16 -22.67 -17.72
CA ARG A 507 16.43 -21.99 -17.50
C ARG A 507 16.47 -20.68 -18.26
N ASP A 508 16.09 -20.72 -19.54
CA ASP A 508 16.06 -19.55 -20.42
C ASP A 508 15.04 -18.52 -19.88
N GLY A 509 13.89 -18.99 -19.41
CA GLY A 509 12.88 -18.13 -18.82
C GLY A 509 13.35 -17.46 -17.51
N LEU A 510 14.00 -18.21 -16.62
CA LEU A 510 14.58 -17.67 -15.40
C LEU A 510 15.70 -16.67 -15.72
N ALA A 511 16.62 -17.00 -16.63
CA ALA A 511 17.70 -16.11 -17.05
C ALA A 511 17.16 -14.79 -17.64
N ALA A 512 16.15 -14.88 -18.51
CA ALA A 512 15.50 -13.72 -19.10
C ALA A 512 14.83 -12.83 -18.03
N ILE A 513 14.02 -13.42 -17.14
CA ILE A 513 13.33 -12.69 -16.07
C ILE A 513 14.32 -12.02 -15.13
N THR A 514 15.41 -12.71 -14.79
CA THR A 514 16.39 -12.26 -13.79
C THR A 514 17.51 -11.43 -14.39
N ARG A 515 17.49 -11.23 -15.71
CA ARG A 515 18.48 -10.45 -16.46
C ARG A 515 19.90 -10.93 -16.21
N PHE A 516 20.04 -12.25 -15.98
CA PHE A 516 21.31 -12.91 -15.76
C PHE A 516 21.87 -13.35 -17.11
N ALA A 517 23.12 -12.98 -17.40
CA ALA A 517 23.79 -13.26 -18.67
C ALA A 517 24.35 -14.68 -18.71
#